data_AF-A0AAE2D5S6-F1
#
_entry.id   AF-A0AAE2D5S6-F1
#
_cell.length_a   1.000
_cell.length_b   1.000
_cell.length_c   1.000
_cell.angle_alpha   90.00
_cell.angle_beta   90.00
_cell.angle_gamma   90.00
#
_symmetry.space_group_name_H-M   'P 1'
#
loop_
_entity.id
_entity.type
_entity.pdbx_description
1 polymer ?
#
loop_
_entity_poly.entity_id
_entity_poly.type
_entity_poly.pdbx_seq_one_letter_code
_entity_poly.pdbx_strand_id
1 'polypeptide(L)'
;MLSWIYSGVNTSVEGAGGQSCVNYITTKRRLLESACICTTFLYALYWSYLKLSIDNPRHSVEQTKSRQILLLLHTFVFGIEIGFKLATSTLIWVLNPCHILTILQILLLVSSRSSLRTVIFRIHVHMMNGPLLALTFPILNTRLLPFERVTYFVQHFLIIVIPTTFLNQNNEFSVEPIDDFSWVTLSLSIQVLYHFLILQPIALMTGINLSNILCPAISDPFPGPNYRLWAVFHQSVMVLLLGKIFTLLLLRLNTQKVPWSYLNSNKCGQKSVIERVLESSSSNISSSKMVSSWYWLNLFRCHAYLENNARNDEAVNISHNRDFFKPSPLDQSSL
;
A
#
# COMPACT_ATOMS: atom_id res chain seq x y z
N MET A 1 0.26 -28.61 -23.44
CA MET A 1 -0.81 -27.65 -23.81
C MET A 1 -0.47 -26.20 -23.42
N LEU A 2 0.24 -25.92 -22.31
CA LEU A 2 0.60 -24.54 -21.88
C LEU A 2 1.99 -24.04 -22.34
N SER A 3 2.72 -24.79 -23.18
CA SER A 3 4.10 -24.45 -23.58
C SER A 3 4.21 -23.11 -24.31
N TRP A 4 3.17 -22.70 -25.05
CA TRP A 4 3.11 -21.42 -25.77
C TRP A 4 3.29 -20.18 -24.87
N ILE A 5 3.04 -20.32 -23.56
CA ILE A 5 3.17 -19.24 -22.57
C ILE A 5 4.64 -18.92 -22.25
N TYR A 6 5.55 -19.87 -22.46
CA TYR A 6 6.96 -19.73 -22.10
C TYR A 6 7.95 -20.25 -23.15
N SER A 7 7.48 -20.74 -24.30
CA SER A 7 8.33 -21.34 -25.34
C SER A 7 9.32 -20.35 -25.97
N GLY A 8 9.03 -19.05 -25.92
CA GLY A 8 9.93 -18.02 -26.43
C GLY A 8 10.94 -17.49 -25.39
N VAL A 9 10.93 -18.03 -24.16
CA VAL A 9 11.92 -17.62 -23.15
C VAL A 9 13.28 -18.20 -23.49
N ASN A 10 14.24 -17.33 -23.77
CA ASN A 10 15.62 -17.74 -24.05
C ASN A 10 16.38 -18.05 -22.75
N THR A 11 16.50 -19.34 -22.42
CA THR A 11 17.21 -19.83 -21.23
C THR A 11 18.74 -19.77 -21.33
N SER A 12 19.29 -19.44 -22.50
CA SER A 12 20.73 -19.13 -22.62
C SER A 12 21.11 -17.79 -22.01
N VAL A 13 20.14 -16.89 -21.83
CA VAL A 13 20.34 -15.62 -21.14
C VAL A 13 20.46 -15.90 -19.64
N GLU A 14 21.56 -15.46 -19.05
CA GLU A 14 21.79 -15.62 -17.61
C GLU A 14 20.64 -15.03 -16.78
N GLY A 15 20.22 -15.77 -15.75
CA GLY A 15 19.11 -15.39 -14.88
C GLY A 15 17.71 -15.58 -15.50
N ALA A 16 17.57 -15.93 -16.78
CA ALA A 16 16.24 -16.15 -17.38
C ALA A 16 15.62 -17.52 -17.05
N GLY A 17 16.45 -18.54 -16.78
CA GLY A 17 16.00 -19.89 -16.45
C GLY A 17 17.01 -20.96 -16.84
N GLY A 18 16.51 -22.17 -17.12
CA GLY A 18 17.31 -23.31 -17.56
C GLY A 18 17.76 -24.23 -16.42
N GLN A 19 18.41 -25.33 -16.79
CA GLN A 19 18.76 -26.39 -15.84
C GLN A 19 19.77 -25.92 -14.78
N SER A 20 20.69 -25.01 -15.14
CA SER A 20 21.62 -24.39 -14.20
C SER A 20 20.88 -23.62 -13.10
N CYS A 21 19.83 -22.90 -13.46
CA CYS A 21 18.99 -22.15 -12.52
C CYS A 21 18.15 -23.09 -11.63
N VAL A 22 17.53 -24.13 -12.22
CA VAL A 22 16.79 -25.16 -11.48
C VAL A 22 17.69 -25.93 -10.50
N ASN A 23 18.96 -26.13 -10.85
CA ASN A 23 19.93 -26.85 -10.02
C ASN A 23 20.80 -25.92 -9.15
N TYR A 24 20.56 -24.61 -9.17
CA TYR A 24 21.37 -23.64 -8.44
C TYR A 24 21.44 -23.92 -6.94
N ILE A 25 20.33 -24.40 -6.37
CA ILE A 25 20.26 -24.95 -5.01
C ILE A 25 19.72 -26.37 -5.01
N THR A 26 20.13 -27.17 -4.04
CA THR A 26 19.67 -28.56 -3.91
C THR A 26 18.18 -28.61 -3.56
N THR A 27 17.47 -29.62 -4.07
CA THR A 27 16.03 -29.81 -3.81
C THR A 27 15.71 -29.92 -2.32
N LYS A 28 16.54 -30.65 -1.56
CA LYS A 28 16.36 -30.79 -0.10
C LYS A 28 16.41 -29.44 0.61
N ARG A 29 17.43 -28.63 0.29
CA ARG A 29 17.59 -27.28 0.84
C ARG A 29 16.45 -26.38 0.43
N ARG A 30 16.08 -26.37 -0.85
CA ARG A 30 14.95 -25.58 -1.37
C ARG A 30 13.67 -25.89 -0.62
N LEU A 31 13.34 -27.16 -0.43
CA LEU A 31 12.14 -27.60 0.28
C LEU A 31 12.17 -27.16 1.74
N LEU A 32 13.29 -27.35 2.44
CA LEU A 32 13.45 -26.92 3.83
C LEU A 32 13.30 -25.40 3.98
N GLU A 33 14.03 -24.61 3.18
CA GLU A 33 13.93 -23.15 3.19
C GLU A 33 12.49 -22.68 2.92
N SER A 34 11.86 -23.26 1.90
CA SER A 34 10.50 -22.87 1.50
C SER A 34 9.48 -23.24 2.58
N ALA A 35 9.61 -24.41 3.19
CA ALA A 35 8.73 -24.83 4.28
C ALA A 35 8.87 -23.88 5.49
N CYS A 36 10.09 -23.60 5.94
CA CYS A 36 10.34 -22.69 7.04
C CYS A 36 9.79 -21.28 6.76
N ILE A 37 10.11 -20.71 5.59
CA ILE A 37 9.66 -19.37 5.19
C ILE A 37 8.13 -19.32 5.09
N CYS A 38 7.50 -20.29 4.42
CA CYS A 38 6.06 -20.34 4.30
C CYS A 38 5.39 -20.47 5.67
N THR A 39 5.88 -21.31 6.57
CA THR A 39 5.32 -21.43 7.93
C THR A 39 5.41 -20.11 8.70
N THR A 40 6.55 -19.43 8.67
CA THR A 40 6.73 -18.12 9.33
C THR A 40 5.78 -17.07 8.77
N PHE A 41 5.67 -16.95 7.45
CA PHE A 41 4.82 -15.93 6.83
C PHE A 41 3.33 -16.29 6.83
N LEU A 42 2.95 -17.57 6.90
CA LEU A 42 1.57 -17.98 7.17
C LEU A 42 1.16 -17.58 8.59
N TYR A 43 2.03 -17.75 9.58
CA TYR A 43 1.80 -17.29 10.94
C TYR A 43 1.68 -15.76 11.00
N ALA A 44 2.59 -15.02 10.35
CA ALA A 44 2.53 -13.57 10.28
C ALA A 44 1.28 -13.06 9.54
N LEU A 45 0.87 -13.73 8.46
CA LEU A 45 -0.38 -13.46 7.74
C LEU A 45 -1.59 -13.63 8.66
N TYR A 46 -1.66 -14.76 9.37
CA TYR A 46 -2.75 -15.04 10.29
C TYR A 46 -2.83 -14.00 11.42
N TRP A 47 -1.68 -13.71 12.06
CA TRP A 47 -1.62 -12.72 13.14
C TRP A 47 -2.00 -11.32 12.69
N SER A 48 -1.51 -10.89 11.52
CA SER A 48 -1.83 -9.56 10.98
C SER A 48 -3.29 -9.47 10.58
N TYR A 49 -3.84 -10.52 9.97
CA TYR A 49 -5.26 -10.61 9.60
C TYR A 49 -6.19 -10.43 10.81
N LEU A 50 -5.88 -11.06 11.95
CA LEU A 50 -6.67 -10.91 13.17
C LEU A 50 -6.68 -9.49 13.76
N LYS A 51 -5.67 -8.68 13.42
CA LYS A 51 -5.56 -7.29 13.88
C LYS A 51 -6.13 -6.26 12.91
N LEU A 52 -6.59 -6.68 11.73
CA LEU A 52 -7.12 -5.76 10.73
C LEU A 52 -8.45 -5.16 11.19
N SER A 53 -8.43 -3.87 11.48
CA SER A 53 -9.64 -3.04 11.54
C SER A 53 -9.85 -2.37 10.19
N ILE A 54 -10.91 -2.79 9.47
CA ILE A 54 -11.34 -2.13 8.24
C ILE A 54 -12.50 -1.21 8.60
N ASP A 55 -12.24 0.09 8.66
CA ASP A 55 -13.29 1.08 8.77
C ASP A 55 -14.06 1.13 7.44
N ASN A 56 -15.39 1.05 7.51
CA ASN A 56 -16.23 1.25 6.33
C ASN A 56 -16.24 2.74 5.97
N PRO A 57 -15.69 3.13 4.81
CA PRO A 57 -15.73 4.51 4.38
C PRO A 57 -17.19 4.95 4.15
N ARG A 58 -17.59 6.04 4.82
CA ARG A 58 -19.00 6.49 4.91
C ARG A 58 -19.49 7.28 3.69
N HIS A 59 -18.63 7.57 2.70
CA HIS A 59 -18.99 8.41 1.57
C HIS A 59 -19.06 7.64 0.24
N SER A 60 -20.08 8.01 -0.55
CA SER A 60 -20.22 7.59 -1.94
C SER A 60 -19.06 8.13 -2.75
N VAL A 61 -18.53 7.27 -3.61
CA VAL A 61 -17.28 7.51 -4.30
C VAL A 61 -17.58 8.00 -5.70
N GLU A 62 -17.35 9.28 -5.95
CA GLU A 62 -17.50 9.84 -7.29
C GLU A 62 -16.27 9.51 -8.15
N GLN A 63 -16.49 9.24 -9.43
CA GLN A 63 -15.39 8.98 -10.36
C GLN A 63 -14.78 10.29 -10.83
N THR A 64 -13.55 10.56 -10.41
CA THR A 64 -12.84 11.74 -10.88
C THR A 64 -12.33 11.55 -12.31
N LYS A 65 -12.31 12.63 -13.10
CA LYS A 65 -11.73 12.62 -14.45
C LYS A 65 -10.28 12.14 -14.44
N SER A 66 -9.51 12.49 -13.41
CA SER A 66 -8.12 12.02 -13.23
C SER A 66 -8.04 10.51 -13.04
N ARG A 67 -8.94 9.91 -12.23
CA ARG A 67 -9.02 8.44 -12.06
C ARG A 67 -9.29 7.74 -13.38
N GLN A 68 -10.20 8.28 -14.19
CA GLN A 68 -10.51 7.72 -15.51
C GLN A 68 -9.34 7.83 -16.49
N ILE A 69 -8.65 8.98 -16.53
CA ILE A 69 -7.45 9.16 -17.36
C ILE A 69 -6.35 8.17 -16.95
N LEU A 70 -6.10 8.02 -15.65
CA LEU A 70 -5.12 7.07 -15.14
C LEU A 70 -5.49 5.63 -15.47
N LEU A 71 -6.78 5.27 -15.36
CA LEU A 71 -7.26 3.94 -15.76
C LEU A 71 -7.00 3.67 -17.25
N LEU A 72 -7.35 4.61 -18.14
CA LEU A 72 -7.13 4.47 -19.58
C LEU A 72 -5.64 4.35 -19.89
N LEU A 73 -4.81 5.20 -19.28
CA LEU A 73 -3.36 5.15 -19.48
C LEU A 73 -2.76 3.83 -18.98
N HIS A 74 -3.15 3.38 -17.79
CA HIS A 74 -2.60 2.18 -17.17
C HIS A 74 -3.02 0.90 -17.89
N THR A 75 -4.28 0.81 -18.31
CA THR A 75 -4.77 -0.32 -19.13
C THR A 75 -4.15 -0.34 -20.52
N PHE A 76 -3.94 0.83 -21.14
CA PHE A 76 -3.26 0.93 -22.44
C PHE A 76 -1.80 0.46 -22.37
N VAL A 77 -1.01 1.00 -21.43
CA VAL A 77 0.39 0.61 -21.24
C VAL A 77 0.51 -0.89 -20.90
N PHE A 78 -0.35 -1.40 -20.02
CA PHE A 78 -0.37 -2.82 -19.70
C PHE A 78 -0.76 -3.69 -20.89
N GLY A 79 -1.73 -3.26 -21.70
CA GLY A 79 -2.12 -3.94 -22.94
C GLY A 79 -0.96 -4.05 -23.94
N ILE A 80 -0.16 -2.99 -24.10
CA ILE A 80 1.06 -3.02 -24.92
C ILE A 80 2.07 -4.04 -24.37
N GLU A 81 2.32 -4.03 -23.05
CA GLU A 81 3.24 -5.00 -22.42
C GLU A 81 2.76 -6.44 -22.61
N ILE A 82 1.45 -6.71 -22.47
CA ILE A 82 0.87 -8.03 -22.78
C ILE A 82 1.06 -8.39 -24.25
N GLY A 83 0.87 -7.43 -25.16
CA GLY A 83 1.11 -7.60 -26.60
C GLY A 83 2.55 -8.05 -26.91
N PHE A 84 3.55 -7.41 -26.31
CA PHE A 84 4.96 -7.83 -26.46
C PHE A 84 5.18 -9.25 -25.93
N LYS A 85 4.64 -9.59 -24.77
CA LYS A 85 4.79 -10.93 -24.18
C LYS A 85 4.08 -12.02 -24.99
N LEU A 86 2.94 -11.71 -25.60
CA LEU A 86 2.25 -12.62 -26.53
C LEU A 86 3.07 -12.80 -27.81
N ALA A 87 3.54 -11.71 -28.41
CA ALA A 87 4.34 -11.73 -29.65
C ALA A 87 5.64 -12.52 -29.49
N THR A 88 6.24 -12.47 -28.30
CA THR A 88 7.49 -13.18 -27.99
C THR A 88 7.26 -14.55 -27.34
N SER A 89 6.02 -15.00 -27.11
CA SER A 89 5.72 -16.24 -26.38
C SER A 89 6.40 -16.32 -25.00
N THR A 90 6.42 -15.18 -24.29
CA THR A 90 7.00 -15.02 -22.95
C THR A 90 5.97 -14.55 -21.92
N LEU A 91 4.69 -14.88 -22.16
CA LEU A 91 3.55 -14.53 -21.31
C LEU A 91 3.68 -14.99 -19.86
N ILE A 92 4.50 -16.01 -19.59
CA ILE A 92 4.79 -16.48 -18.23
C ILE A 92 5.31 -15.35 -17.31
N TRP A 93 6.02 -14.37 -17.87
CA TRP A 93 6.55 -13.23 -17.12
C TRP A 93 5.47 -12.28 -16.60
N VAL A 94 4.21 -12.40 -17.03
CA VAL A 94 3.07 -11.67 -16.42
C VAL A 94 2.91 -12.02 -14.94
N LEU A 95 3.41 -13.18 -14.50
CA LEU A 95 3.41 -13.56 -13.09
C LEU A 95 4.44 -12.76 -12.26
N ASN A 96 5.35 -12.00 -12.87
CA ASN A 96 6.27 -11.18 -12.08
C ASN A 96 5.49 -10.11 -11.28
N PRO A 97 5.90 -9.81 -10.03
CA PRO A 97 5.14 -8.98 -9.11
C PRO A 97 4.70 -7.61 -9.64
N CYS A 98 5.53 -6.93 -10.45
CA CYS A 98 5.16 -5.62 -11.01
C CYS A 98 3.93 -5.67 -11.92
N HIS A 99 3.73 -6.76 -12.67
CA HIS A 99 2.55 -6.94 -13.51
C HIS A 99 1.31 -7.29 -12.68
N ILE A 100 1.47 -8.12 -11.63
CA ILE A 100 0.40 -8.37 -10.65
C ILE A 100 -0.01 -7.07 -9.96
N LEU A 101 0.96 -6.22 -9.62
CA LEU A 101 0.72 -4.91 -9.02
C LEU A 101 -0.01 -3.96 -9.98
N THR A 102 0.36 -3.97 -11.26
CA THR A 102 -0.41 -3.27 -12.32
C THR A 102 -1.86 -3.76 -12.38
N ILE A 103 -2.10 -5.07 -12.34
CA ILE A 103 -3.46 -5.63 -12.30
C ILE A 103 -4.21 -5.15 -11.05
N LEU A 104 -3.58 -5.20 -9.86
CA LEU A 104 -4.17 -4.69 -8.62
C LEU A 104 -4.52 -3.21 -8.71
N GLN A 105 -3.67 -2.39 -9.34
CA GLN A 105 -3.93 -0.97 -9.55
C GLN A 105 -5.06 -0.72 -10.56
N ILE A 106 -5.17 -1.52 -11.63
CA ILE A 106 -6.32 -1.47 -12.55
C ILE A 106 -7.61 -1.83 -11.79
N LEU A 107 -7.60 -2.88 -10.97
CA LEU A 107 -8.74 -3.27 -10.14
C LEU A 107 -9.12 -2.17 -9.15
N LEU A 108 -8.13 -1.53 -8.54
CA LEU A 108 -8.31 -0.38 -7.66
C LEU A 108 -8.99 0.80 -8.38
N LEU A 109 -8.55 1.09 -9.61
CA LEU A 109 -9.06 2.18 -10.45
C LEU A 109 -10.50 1.93 -10.95
N VAL A 110 -10.86 0.68 -11.20
CA VAL A 110 -12.19 0.25 -11.67
C VAL A 110 -13.18 0.07 -10.52
N SER A 111 -12.71 -0.36 -9.34
CA SER A 111 -13.61 -0.74 -8.25
C SER A 111 -14.47 0.41 -7.75
N SER A 112 -15.78 0.23 -7.83
CA SER A 112 -16.79 1.07 -7.18
C SER A 112 -16.98 0.75 -5.70
N ARG A 113 -16.57 -0.45 -5.26
CA ARG A 113 -16.72 -0.92 -3.87
C ARG A 113 -15.65 -0.27 -2.99
N SER A 114 -16.10 0.53 -2.04
CA SER A 114 -15.24 1.37 -1.21
C SER A 114 -14.33 0.55 -0.27
N SER A 115 -14.84 -0.49 0.40
CA SER A 115 -14.05 -1.35 1.30
C SER A 115 -12.94 -2.13 0.59
N LEU A 116 -13.27 -2.79 -0.54
CA LEU A 116 -12.31 -3.52 -1.36
C LEU A 116 -11.21 -2.59 -1.87
N ARG A 117 -11.58 -1.38 -2.29
CA ARG A 117 -10.62 -0.38 -2.76
C ARG A 117 -9.68 0.08 -1.64
N THR A 118 -10.17 0.31 -0.42
CA THR A 118 -9.31 0.63 0.74
C THR A 118 -8.34 -0.51 1.06
N VAL A 119 -8.80 -1.76 1.04
CA VAL A 119 -7.96 -2.94 1.30
C VAL A 119 -6.86 -3.06 0.24
N ILE A 120 -7.22 -3.03 -1.05
CA ILE A 120 -6.24 -3.06 -2.14
C ILE A 120 -5.30 -1.86 -2.04
N PHE A 121 -5.81 -0.68 -1.71
CA PHE A 121 -5.01 0.52 -1.55
C PHE A 121 -3.96 0.37 -0.44
N ARG A 122 -4.33 -0.08 0.75
CA ARG A 122 -3.36 -0.27 1.82
C ARG A 122 -2.35 -1.37 1.50
N ILE A 123 -2.82 -2.47 0.90
CA ILE A 123 -1.93 -3.58 0.54
C ILE A 123 -0.91 -3.14 -0.51
N HIS A 124 -1.36 -2.49 -1.58
CA HIS A 124 -0.50 -2.16 -2.72
C HIS A 124 0.57 -1.12 -2.36
N VAL A 125 0.30 -0.16 -1.47
CA VAL A 125 1.31 0.85 -1.04
C VAL A 125 2.54 0.17 -0.44
N HIS A 126 2.34 -0.89 0.34
CA HIS A 126 3.44 -1.66 0.94
C HIS A 126 4.15 -2.59 -0.07
N MET A 127 3.58 -2.82 -1.25
CA MET A 127 4.18 -3.64 -2.32
C MET A 127 4.97 -2.81 -3.35
N MET A 128 5.26 -1.54 -3.06
CA MET A 128 6.00 -0.63 -3.96
C MET A 128 7.51 -0.88 -4.04
N ASN A 129 8.06 -1.81 -3.25
CA ASN A 129 9.49 -2.17 -3.30
C ASN A 129 9.89 -2.71 -4.68
N GLY A 130 9.04 -3.51 -5.33
CA GLY A 130 9.32 -4.10 -6.64
C GLY A 130 9.53 -3.05 -7.74
N PRO A 131 8.59 -2.12 -7.97
CA PRO A 131 8.75 -1.06 -8.94
C PRO A 131 9.98 -0.18 -8.73
N LEU A 132 10.30 0.15 -7.47
CA LEU A 132 11.51 0.91 -7.16
C LEU A 132 12.77 0.15 -7.53
N LEU A 133 12.87 -1.12 -7.15
CA LEU A 133 14.01 -1.97 -7.51
C LEU A 133 14.15 -2.15 -9.01
N ALA A 134 13.05 -2.26 -9.73
CA ALA A 134 13.04 -2.35 -11.19
C ALA A 134 13.54 -1.07 -11.87
N LEU A 135 13.31 0.11 -11.28
CA LEU A 135 13.86 1.37 -11.79
C LEU A 135 15.34 1.56 -11.42
N THR A 136 15.78 1.09 -10.25
CA THR A 136 17.18 1.22 -9.82
C THR A 136 18.10 0.16 -10.41
N PHE A 137 17.60 -1.06 -10.57
CA PHE A 137 18.34 -2.22 -11.09
C PHE A 137 17.54 -2.88 -12.23
N PRO A 138 17.41 -2.20 -13.39
CA PRO A 138 16.53 -2.65 -14.45
C PRO A 138 17.06 -3.91 -15.14
N ILE A 139 16.17 -4.90 -15.31
CA ILE A 139 16.45 -6.15 -16.04
C ILE A 139 15.96 -5.96 -17.49
N LEU A 140 16.88 -5.57 -18.38
CA LEU A 140 16.58 -5.22 -19.78
C LEU A 140 17.12 -6.21 -20.81
N ASN A 141 17.92 -7.19 -20.37
CA ASN A 141 18.58 -8.19 -21.22
C ASN A 141 17.60 -9.14 -21.94
N THR A 142 16.36 -9.25 -21.46
CA THR A 142 15.31 -10.04 -22.10
C THR A 142 14.35 -9.19 -22.97
N ARG A 143 14.58 -7.87 -23.06
CA ARG A 143 13.70 -6.92 -23.77
C ARG A 143 14.35 -6.47 -25.07
N LEU A 144 13.96 -7.12 -26.17
CA LEU A 144 14.62 -7.03 -27.47
C LEU A 144 13.80 -6.28 -28.52
N LEU A 145 12.48 -6.18 -28.35
CA LEU A 145 11.63 -5.51 -29.33
C LEU A 145 11.74 -3.98 -29.22
N PRO A 146 11.56 -3.24 -30.34
CA PRO A 146 11.53 -1.80 -30.31
C PRO A 146 10.42 -1.31 -29.37
N PHE A 147 10.71 -0.27 -28.61
CA PHE A 147 9.84 0.31 -27.56
C PHE A 147 9.55 -0.57 -26.34
N GLU A 148 9.95 -1.84 -26.30
CA GLU A 148 9.71 -2.71 -25.14
C GLU A 148 10.37 -2.18 -23.86
N ARG A 149 11.57 -1.61 -23.99
CA ARG A 149 12.29 -0.94 -22.87
C ARG A 149 11.60 0.37 -22.45
N VAL A 150 11.06 1.12 -23.39
CA VAL A 150 10.33 2.36 -23.09
C VAL A 150 9.05 2.02 -22.32
N THR A 151 8.27 1.06 -22.82
CA THR A 151 7.07 0.55 -22.14
C THR A 151 7.39 0.05 -20.74
N TYR A 152 8.52 -0.65 -20.55
CA TYR A 152 8.98 -1.06 -19.23
C TYR A 152 9.11 0.14 -18.27
N PHE A 153 9.87 1.18 -18.63
CA PHE A 153 10.06 2.34 -17.76
C PHE A 153 8.75 3.11 -17.53
N VAL A 154 7.95 3.30 -18.58
CA VAL A 154 6.64 3.98 -18.50
C VAL A 154 5.71 3.23 -17.55
N GLN A 155 5.63 1.90 -17.66
CA GLN A 155 4.80 1.08 -16.77
C GLN A 155 5.26 1.24 -15.32
N HIS A 156 6.55 1.13 -15.03
CA HIS A 156 7.08 1.20 -13.66
C HIS A 156 6.92 2.59 -13.05
N PHE A 157 7.12 3.66 -13.84
CA PHE A 157 6.85 5.02 -13.39
C PHE A 157 5.36 5.22 -13.08
N LEU A 158 4.47 4.73 -13.94
CA LEU A 158 3.03 4.83 -13.75
C LEU A 158 2.57 4.10 -12.48
N ILE A 159 3.14 2.93 -12.17
CA ILE A 159 2.85 2.20 -10.93
C ILE A 159 3.15 3.06 -9.70
N ILE A 160 4.27 3.81 -9.70
CA ILE A 160 4.65 4.67 -8.56
C ILE A 160 3.77 5.92 -8.48
N VAL A 161 3.36 6.49 -9.62
CA VAL A 161 2.54 7.71 -9.66
C VAL A 161 1.13 7.46 -9.12
N ILE A 162 0.50 6.34 -9.47
CA ILE A 162 -0.90 6.05 -9.10
C ILE A 162 -1.22 6.29 -7.60
N PRO A 163 -0.51 5.72 -6.61
CA PRO A 163 -0.82 5.96 -5.20
C PRO A 163 -0.71 7.44 -4.80
N THR A 164 0.20 8.20 -5.42
CA THR A 164 0.36 9.64 -5.14
C THR A 164 -0.76 10.50 -5.74
N THR A 165 -1.52 9.98 -6.71
CA THR A 165 -2.66 10.72 -7.26
C THR A 165 -3.94 10.61 -6.42
N PHE A 166 -4.01 9.61 -5.53
CA PHE A 166 -5.18 9.32 -4.68
C PHE A 166 -5.16 10.01 -3.31
N LEU A 167 -4.40 11.11 -3.20
CA LEU A 167 -4.13 11.88 -1.99
C LEU A 167 -5.30 12.77 -1.51
N ASN A 168 -6.50 12.22 -1.35
CA ASN A 168 -7.58 12.96 -0.70
C ASN A 168 -8.19 12.12 0.43
N GLN A 169 -7.89 12.50 1.68
CA GLN A 169 -8.39 11.85 2.90
C GLN A 169 -9.89 12.05 3.16
N ASN A 170 -10.64 12.68 2.25
CA ASN A 170 -12.09 12.66 2.27
C ASN A 170 -12.59 11.23 1.88
N ASN A 171 -12.35 10.26 2.77
CA ASN A 171 -12.82 8.87 2.82
C ASN A 171 -12.56 7.92 1.62
N GLU A 172 -12.04 8.35 0.47
CA GLU A 172 -11.91 7.45 -0.70
C GLU A 172 -10.70 6.49 -0.61
N PHE A 173 -9.56 6.99 -0.10
CA PHE A 173 -8.28 6.26 0.00
C PHE A 173 -7.52 6.64 1.28
N SER A 174 -7.84 5.95 2.38
CA SER A 174 -7.15 6.15 3.67
C SER A 174 -5.97 5.19 3.84
N VAL A 175 -4.81 5.75 4.19
CA VAL A 175 -3.67 4.97 4.70
C VAL A 175 -3.88 4.65 6.17
N GLU A 176 -3.22 3.59 6.65
CA GLU A 176 -3.21 3.22 8.06
C GLU A 176 -2.40 4.21 8.93
N PRO A 177 -2.66 4.26 10.25
CA PRO A 177 -1.82 4.96 11.20
C PRO A 177 -0.36 4.49 11.14
N ILE A 178 0.60 5.40 11.40
CA ILE A 178 2.03 5.11 11.29
C ILE A 178 2.46 3.99 12.25
N ASP A 179 1.85 3.92 13.42
CA ASP A 179 2.07 2.92 14.46
C ASP A 179 1.40 1.55 14.19
N ASP A 180 0.49 1.47 13.21
CA ASP A 180 -0.12 0.19 12.84
C ASP A 180 0.76 -0.58 11.85
N PHE A 181 1.49 -1.58 12.35
CA PHE A 181 2.32 -2.47 11.52
C PHE A 181 1.56 -3.66 10.93
N SER A 182 0.26 -3.80 11.20
CA SER A 182 -0.53 -4.95 10.75
C SER A 182 -0.63 -4.98 9.22
N TRP A 183 -0.87 -3.84 8.58
CA TRP A 183 -0.97 -3.73 7.11
C TRP A 183 0.32 -4.05 6.38
N VAL A 184 1.45 -3.52 6.84
CA VAL A 184 2.75 -3.81 6.22
C VAL A 184 3.16 -5.27 6.42
N THR A 185 2.86 -5.85 7.59
CA THR A 185 3.10 -7.27 7.87
C THR A 185 2.22 -8.17 7.00
N LEU A 186 0.95 -7.80 6.81
CA LEU A 186 0.02 -8.49 5.92
C LEU A 186 0.53 -8.46 4.47
N SER A 187 0.87 -7.27 3.96
CA SER A 187 1.38 -7.11 2.58
C SER A 187 2.67 -7.88 2.35
N LEU A 188 3.62 -7.80 3.29
CA LEU A 188 4.86 -8.56 3.22
C LEU A 188 4.59 -10.06 3.19
N SER A 189 3.67 -10.54 4.03
CA SER A 189 3.31 -11.96 4.09
C SER A 189 2.67 -12.43 2.79
N ILE A 190 1.74 -11.65 2.21
CA ILE A 190 1.13 -11.95 0.91
C ILE A 190 2.21 -12.00 -0.18
N GLN A 191 3.12 -11.02 -0.20
CA GLN A 191 4.18 -10.94 -1.20
C GLN A 191 5.13 -12.13 -1.11
N VAL A 192 5.61 -12.48 0.09
CA VAL A 192 6.51 -13.63 0.27
C VAL A 192 5.80 -14.94 -0.08
N LEU A 193 4.58 -15.15 0.44
CA LEU A 193 3.82 -16.37 0.14
C LEU A 193 3.51 -16.51 -1.36
N TYR A 194 3.24 -15.40 -2.07
CA TYR A 194 3.08 -15.43 -3.53
C TYR A 194 4.32 -15.98 -4.24
N HIS A 195 5.53 -15.57 -3.83
CA HIS A 195 6.76 -16.06 -4.44
C HIS A 195 6.98 -17.55 -4.18
N PHE A 196 6.77 -18.01 -2.95
CA PHE A 196 7.10 -19.39 -2.56
C PHE A 196 5.99 -20.39 -2.86
N LEU A 197 4.72 -20.00 -2.79
CA LEU A 197 3.57 -20.89 -3.03
C LEU A 197 3.07 -20.84 -4.48
N ILE A 198 3.31 -19.75 -5.22
CA ILE A 198 2.83 -19.61 -6.61
C ILE A 198 4.01 -19.58 -7.58
N LEU A 199 4.93 -18.62 -7.46
CA LEU A 199 6.00 -18.47 -8.44
C LEU A 199 6.97 -19.65 -8.45
N GLN A 200 7.41 -20.12 -7.28
CA GLN A 200 8.36 -21.22 -7.19
C GLN A 200 7.85 -22.52 -7.81
N PRO A 201 6.65 -23.03 -7.50
CA PRO A 201 6.14 -24.23 -8.17
C PRO A 201 6.08 -24.08 -9.70
N ILE A 202 5.56 -22.94 -10.19
CA ILE A 202 5.46 -22.69 -11.63
C ILE A 202 6.86 -22.59 -12.26
N ALA A 203 7.80 -21.92 -11.60
CA ALA A 203 9.18 -21.79 -12.04
C ALA A 203 9.87 -23.16 -12.11
N LEU A 204 9.67 -24.04 -11.12
CA LEU A 204 10.21 -25.39 -11.12
C LEU A 204 9.61 -26.26 -12.23
N MET A 205 8.30 -26.15 -12.48
CA MET A 205 7.63 -26.89 -13.53
C MET A 205 8.06 -26.46 -14.94
N THR A 206 8.37 -25.18 -15.13
CA THR A 206 8.71 -24.60 -16.44
C THR A 206 10.20 -24.43 -16.67
N GLY A 207 11.01 -24.48 -15.61
CA GLY A 207 12.44 -24.15 -15.66
C GLY A 207 12.74 -22.66 -15.87
N ILE A 208 11.72 -21.79 -15.83
CA ILE A 208 11.87 -20.35 -16.05
C ILE A 208 12.01 -19.63 -14.71
N ASN A 209 12.95 -18.68 -14.61
CA ASN A 209 13.30 -18.03 -13.36
C ASN A 209 12.35 -16.87 -12.99
N LEU A 210 11.11 -17.19 -12.63
CA LEU A 210 10.11 -16.19 -12.22
C LEU A 210 10.56 -15.40 -11.00
N SER A 211 10.69 -14.07 -11.17
CA SER A 211 11.12 -13.15 -10.13
C SER A 211 12.36 -13.60 -9.34
N ASN A 212 13.32 -14.23 -10.03
CA ASN A 212 14.59 -14.70 -9.46
C ASN A 212 14.45 -15.74 -8.33
N ILE A 213 13.36 -16.53 -8.33
CA ILE A 213 13.10 -17.50 -7.26
C ILE A 213 13.91 -18.79 -7.37
N LEU A 214 14.44 -19.12 -8.56
CA LEU A 214 15.25 -20.32 -8.81
C LEU A 214 16.75 -20.07 -8.70
N CYS A 215 17.20 -18.93 -9.23
CA CYS A 215 18.58 -18.45 -9.16
C CYS A 215 18.61 -16.91 -9.09
N PRO A 216 19.69 -16.31 -8.54
CA PRO A 216 19.79 -14.86 -8.39
C PRO A 216 19.82 -14.13 -9.74
N ALA A 217 19.45 -12.85 -9.72
CA ALA A 217 19.66 -11.97 -10.86
C ALA A 217 21.16 -11.72 -11.09
N ILE A 218 21.54 -11.38 -12.32
CA ILE A 218 22.94 -11.02 -12.65
C ILE A 218 23.42 -9.83 -11.81
N SER A 219 22.51 -8.90 -11.49
CA SER A 219 22.78 -7.71 -10.68
C SER A 219 22.65 -7.94 -9.16
N ASP A 220 22.37 -9.16 -8.71
CA ASP A 220 22.17 -9.44 -7.28
C ASP A 220 23.51 -9.39 -6.53
N PRO A 221 23.67 -8.51 -5.52
CA PRO A 221 24.90 -8.39 -4.75
C PRO A 221 25.13 -9.55 -3.77
N PHE A 222 24.15 -10.43 -3.55
CA PHE A 222 24.22 -11.54 -2.60
C PHE A 222 24.17 -12.92 -3.27
N PRO A 223 25.09 -13.25 -4.21
CA PRO A 223 25.11 -14.56 -4.83
C PRO A 223 25.50 -15.65 -3.83
N GLY A 224 25.25 -16.90 -4.21
CA GLY A 224 25.65 -18.08 -3.47
C GLY A 224 24.46 -18.84 -2.88
N PRO A 225 24.73 -19.89 -2.09
CA PRO A 225 23.70 -20.85 -1.70
C PRO A 225 22.64 -20.25 -0.76
N ASN A 226 22.96 -19.13 -0.10
CA ASN A 226 22.06 -18.43 0.83
C ASN A 226 21.27 -17.28 0.17
N TYR A 227 21.37 -17.05 -1.15
CA TYR A 227 20.81 -15.86 -1.80
C TYR A 227 19.30 -15.67 -1.55
N ARG A 228 18.51 -16.75 -1.48
CA ARG A 228 17.07 -16.69 -1.18
C ARG A 228 16.79 -16.16 0.22
N LEU A 229 17.61 -16.56 1.20
CA LEU A 229 17.48 -16.10 2.58
C LEU A 229 17.83 -14.61 2.67
N TRP A 230 18.91 -14.21 1.99
CA TRP A 230 19.25 -12.79 1.85
C TRP A 230 18.14 -12.00 1.17
N ALA A 231 17.58 -12.53 0.08
CA ALA A 231 16.44 -11.95 -0.63
C ALA A 231 15.26 -11.72 0.30
N VAL A 232 14.82 -12.75 1.04
CA VAL A 232 13.73 -12.60 2.01
C VAL A 232 14.06 -11.57 3.07
N PHE A 233 15.27 -11.59 3.63
CA PHE A 233 15.69 -10.64 4.65
C PHE A 233 15.67 -9.20 4.15
N HIS A 234 16.41 -8.89 3.08
CA HIS A 234 16.53 -7.51 2.61
C HIS A 234 15.21 -7.01 2.01
N GLN A 235 14.41 -7.87 1.35
CA GLN A 235 13.09 -7.47 0.85
C GLN A 235 12.13 -7.19 2.01
N SER A 236 12.18 -7.96 3.10
CA SER A 236 11.38 -7.68 4.29
C SER A 236 11.72 -6.33 4.90
N VAL A 237 13.03 -6.01 5.02
CA VAL A 237 13.48 -4.70 5.50
C VAL A 237 13.01 -3.59 4.56
N MET A 238 13.15 -3.77 3.25
CA MET A 238 12.73 -2.76 2.26
C MET A 238 11.21 -2.52 2.30
N VAL A 239 10.39 -3.57 2.38
CA VAL A 239 8.93 -3.42 2.49
C VAL A 239 8.54 -2.68 3.77
N LEU A 240 9.15 -3.02 4.91
CA LEU A 240 8.89 -2.34 6.19
C LEU A 240 9.25 -0.86 6.14
N LEU A 241 10.45 -0.52 5.64
CA LEU A 241 10.94 0.85 5.60
C LEU A 241 10.24 1.67 4.51
N LEU A 242 10.25 1.20 3.27
CA LEU A 242 9.67 1.92 2.14
C LEU A 242 8.16 2.07 2.30
N GLY A 243 7.47 1.01 2.73
CA GLY A 243 6.03 1.06 2.98
C GLY A 243 5.65 2.17 3.98
N LYS A 244 6.38 2.26 5.10
CA LYS A 244 6.17 3.32 6.09
C LYS A 244 6.59 4.71 5.61
N ILE A 245 7.68 4.82 4.83
CA ILE A 245 8.07 6.08 4.20
C ILE A 245 6.99 6.56 3.22
N PHE A 246 6.43 5.67 2.40
CA PHE A 246 5.32 5.98 1.51
C PHE A 246 4.08 6.40 2.31
N THR A 247 3.68 5.66 3.33
CA THR A 247 2.56 6.06 4.21
C THR A 247 2.78 7.45 4.78
N LEU A 248 3.97 7.76 5.30
CA LEU A 248 4.31 9.08 5.86
C LEU A 248 4.28 10.18 4.78
N LEU A 249 4.81 9.92 3.60
CA LEU A 249 4.80 10.86 2.48
C LEU A 249 3.36 11.16 2.03
N LEU A 250 2.52 10.13 1.94
CA LEU A 250 1.11 10.29 1.58
C LEU A 250 0.33 11.08 2.66
N LEU A 251 0.59 10.81 3.95
CA LEU A 251 0.03 11.59 5.06
C LEU A 251 0.45 13.07 4.97
N ARG A 252 1.75 13.34 4.75
CA ARG A 252 2.28 14.70 4.65
C ARG A 252 1.66 15.48 3.49
N LEU A 253 1.63 14.89 2.30
CA LEU A 253 1.04 15.54 1.13
C LEU A 253 -0.45 15.81 1.30
N ASN A 254 -1.15 15.00 2.11
CA ASN A 254 -2.54 15.30 2.46
C ASN A 254 -2.66 16.48 3.44
N THR A 255 -1.83 16.55 4.48
CA THR A 255 -1.87 17.68 5.45
C THR A 255 -1.62 19.04 4.80
N GLN A 256 -0.79 19.11 3.75
CA GLN A 256 -0.56 20.36 3.01
C GLN A 256 -1.78 20.86 2.23
N LYS A 257 -2.76 19.99 1.93
CA LYS A 257 -4.00 20.37 1.23
C LYS A 257 -5.08 20.90 2.18
N VAL A 258 -4.90 20.75 3.50
CA VAL A 258 -5.75 21.40 4.50
C VAL A 258 -5.15 22.78 4.79
N PRO A 259 -5.83 23.90 4.47
CA PRO A 259 -5.27 25.22 4.70
C PRO A 259 -4.97 25.44 6.19
N TRP A 260 -3.77 25.91 6.50
CA TRP A 260 -3.32 26.32 7.84
C TRP A 260 -4.20 27.43 8.45
N SER A 261 -5.10 28.04 7.67
CA SER A 261 -6.05 29.07 8.12
C SER A 261 -7.15 28.55 9.06
N TYR A 262 -7.39 27.24 9.17
CA TYR A 262 -8.35 26.69 10.14
C TYR A 262 -7.75 26.46 11.54
N LEU A 263 -6.42 26.46 11.69
CA LEU A 263 -5.74 26.24 12.97
C LEU A 263 -5.56 27.50 13.82
N ASN A 264 -5.89 28.69 13.29
CA ASN A 264 -5.70 29.96 13.98
C ASN A 264 -6.99 30.64 14.46
N SER A 265 -8.16 30.02 14.26
CA SER A 265 -9.46 30.60 14.67
C SER A 265 -9.97 30.12 16.02
N ASN A 266 -9.43 29.04 16.59
CA ASN A 266 -9.88 28.56 17.89
C ASN A 266 -8.85 28.91 18.96
N LYS A 267 -8.82 30.19 19.35
CA LYS A 267 -8.49 30.55 20.74
C LYS A 267 -9.50 29.79 21.61
N CYS A 268 -9.10 28.59 22.03
CA CYS A 268 -9.84 27.73 22.92
C CYS A 268 -9.96 28.44 24.28
N GLY A 269 -11.08 29.14 24.47
CA GLY A 269 -11.58 29.51 25.78
C GLY A 269 -12.10 28.25 26.48
N GLN A 270 -11.21 27.39 26.96
CA GLN A 270 -11.50 26.39 27.97
C GLN A 270 -10.33 26.36 28.94
N LYS A 271 -10.49 27.07 30.07
CA LYS A 271 -9.66 26.87 31.26
C LYS A 271 -9.61 25.37 31.55
N SER A 272 -8.40 24.83 31.62
CA SER A 272 -8.21 23.40 31.84
C SER A 272 -8.66 23.01 33.26
N VAL A 273 -9.14 21.79 33.45
CA VAL A 273 -9.51 21.24 34.77
C VAL A 273 -8.33 21.31 35.77
N ILE A 274 -7.10 21.41 35.27
CA ILE A 274 -5.87 21.58 36.05
C ILE A 274 -5.73 23.01 36.62
N GLU A 275 -6.20 24.05 35.92
CA GLU A 275 -6.25 25.42 36.47
C GLU A 275 -7.24 25.55 37.63
N ARG A 276 -8.36 24.82 37.61
CA ARG A 276 -9.32 24.81 38.74
C ARG A 276 -8.79 24.11 39.99
N VAL A 277 -7.85 23.16 39.83
CA VAL A 277 -7.21 22.44 40.94
C VAL A 277 -5.97 23.19 41.45
N LEU A 278 -5.30 23.97 40.59
CA LEU A 278 -4.18 24.82 40.97
C LEU A 278 -4.62 26.13 41.67
N GLU A 279 -5.82 26.66 41.38
CA GLU A 279 -6.38 27.79 42.14
C GLU A 279 -6.83 27.40 43.56
N SER A 280 -7.11 26.11 43.84
CA SER A 280 -7.46 25.63 45.19
C SER A 280 -6.27 25.21 46.06
N SER A 281 -5.05 25.20 45.50
CA SER A 281 -3.85 24.67 46.16
C SER A 281 -2.68 25.68 46.24
N SER A 282 -2.89 26.95 45.88
CA SER A 282 -1.85 27.98 45.86
C SER A 282 -1.70 28.80 47.16
N SER A 283 -2.09 28.25 48.31
CA SER A 283 -1.41 28.59 49.56
C SER A 283 -0.24 27.63 49.78
N ASN A 284 0.95 28.11 49.44
CA ASN A 284 2.28 27.70 49.93
C ASN A 284 3.25 27.05 48.91
N ILE A 285 4.24 27.87 48.53
CA ILE A 285 5.69 27.61 48.56
C ILE A 285 6.34 26.80 47.41
N SER A 286 7.07 27.60 46.61
CA SER A 286 8.45 27.48 46.08
C SER A 286 8.91 26.34 45.15
N SER A 287 9.38 26.80 43.99
CA SER A 287 10.73 26.59 43.42
C SER A 287 11.17 25.20 42.93
N SER A 288 11.08 25.06 41.61
CA SER A 288 12.21 24.77 40.69
C SER A 288 12.19 23.48 39.85
N LYS A 289 12.60 23.71 38.58
CA LYS A 289 13.11 22.82 37.52
C LYS A 289 12.12 22.14 36.56
N MET A 290 11.97 22.83 35.42
CA MET A 290 11.61 22.32 34.09
C MET A 290 12.51 21.14 33.67
N VAL A 291 11.90 20.10 33.09
CA VAL A 291 12.48 19.27 32.03
C VAL A 291 11.41 19.06 30.96
N SER A 292 11.61 19.70 29.80
CA SER A 292 10.78 19.56 28.60
C SER A 292 11.31 18.41 27.73
N SER A 293 10.54 17.35 27.52
CA SER A 293 10.90 16.33 26.50
C SER A 293 9.72 15.55 25.88
N TRP A 294 8.46 15.89 26.16
CA TRP A 294 7.32 15.03 25.80
C TRP A 294 6.17 15.71 25.04
N TYR A 295 6.44 16.77 24.27
CA TYR A 295 5.38 17.52 23.60
C TYR A 295 5.00 17.01 22.19
N TRP A 296 5.90 16.31 21.48
CA TRP A 296 5.65 15.88 20.10
C TRP A 296 4.77 14.62 19.98
N LEU A 297 4.86 13.67 20.92
CA LEU A 297 4.07 12.44 20.89
C LEU A 297 2.57 12.69 21.17
N ASN A 298 2.26 13.72 21.96
CA ASN A 298 0.89 14.05 22.33
C ASN A 298 0.15 14.85 21.25
N LEU A 299 0.86 15.60 20.39
CA LEU A 299 0.23 16.36 19.30
C LEU A 299 -0.44 15.43 18.27
N PHE A 300 0.20 14.31 17.94
CA PHE A 300 -0.36 13.31 17.03
C PHE A 300 -1.49 12.48 17.67
N ARG A 301 -1.43 12.25 18.98
CA ARG A 301 -2.46 11.51 19.72
C ARG A 301 -3.75 12.34 19.92
N CYS A 302 -3.63 13.65 20.14
CA CYS A 302 -4.79 14.53 20.26
C CYS A 302 -5.54 14.72 18.94
N HIS A 303 -4.87 14.63 17.79
CA HIS A 303 -5.51 14.86 16.50
C HIS A 303 -6.53 13.76 16.15
N ALA A 304 -6.23 12.50 16.48
CA ALA A 304 -7.13 11.36 16.24
C ALA A 304 -8.34 11.31 17.20
N TYR A 305 -8.22 11.84 18.42
CA TYR A 305 -9.30 11.83 19.42
C TYR A 305 -10.24 13.04 19.33
N LEU A 306 -9.73 14.22 19.01
CA LEU A 306 -10.56 15.44 18.93
C LEU A 306 -11.52 15.42 17.74
N GLU A 307 -11.18 14.71 16.66
CA GLU A 307 -12.05 14.58 15.48
C GLU A 307 -13.30 13.72 15.75
N ASN A 308 -13.25 12.82 16.74
CA ASN A 308 -14.39 12.00 17.16
C ASN A 308 -15.34 12.75 18.11
N ASN A 309 -14.84 13.62 18.99
CA ASN A 309 -15.69 14.36 19.92
C ASN A 309 -16.41 15.56 19.27
N ALA A 310 -15.74 16.28 18.35
CA ALA A 310 -16.36 17.42 17.67
C ALA A 310 -17.59 17.02 16.82
N ARG A 311 -17.62 15.80 16.27
CA ARG A 311 -18.75 15.29 15.48
C ARG A 311 -19.94 14.85 16.32
N ASN A 312 -19.72 14.44 17.57
CA ASN A 312 -20.81 14.08 18.47
C ASN A 312 -21.56 15.34 18.92
N ASP A 313 -20.86 16.46 19.13
CA ASP A 313 -21.48 17.73 19.54
C ASP A 313 -22.25 18.42 18.39
N GLU A 314 -21.77 18.32 17.13
CA GLU A 314 -22.53 18.83 15.96
C GLU A 314 -23.79 18.01 15.66
N ALA A 315 -23.73 16.67 15.80
CA ALA A 315 -24.90 15.81 15.59
C ALA A 315 -25.99 16.04 16.66
N VAL A 316 -25.60 16.35 17.90
CA VAL A 316 -26.55 16.68 18.98
C VAL A 316 -27.16 18.08 18.77
N ASN A 317 -26.38 19.08 18.36
CA ASN A 317 -26.90 20.44 18.13
C ASN A 317 -27.82 20.56 16.90
N ILE A 318 -27.66 19.72 15.87
CA ILE A 318 -28.57 19.71 14.71
C ILE A 318 -29.93 19.08 15.05
N SER A 319 -29.97 18.18 16.04
CA SER A 319 -31.22 17.54 16.48
C SER A 319 -32.11 18.47 17.33
N HIS A 320 -31.51 19.41 18.08
CA HIS A 320 -32.23 20.32 18.96
C HIS A 320 -32.84 21.55 18.26
N ASN A 321 -32.47 21.82 17.00
CA ASN A 321 -32.88 23.03 16.28
C ASN A 321 -34.04 22.84 15.28
N ARG A 322 -34.71 21.68 15.27
CA ARG A 322 -35.85 21.39 14.37
C ARG A 322 -37.25 21.61 14.97
N ASP A 323 -37.38 22.00 16.23
CA ASP A 323 -38.69 22.08 16.91
C ASP A 323 -39.23 23.51 17.15
N PHE A 324 -38.75 24.51 16.41
CA PHE A 324 -39.27 25.88 16.52
C PHE A 324 -39.69 26.46 15.16
N PHE A 325 -40.79 25.98 14.59
CA PHE A 325 -41.66 26.80 13.73
C PHE A 325 -43.08 26.17 13.70
N LYS A 326 -43.94 26.65 14.59
CA LYS A 326 -45.41 26.60 14.41
C LYS A 326 -45.86 27.88 13.70
N PRO A 327 -46.80 27.78 12.76
CA PRO A 327 -47.92 28.73 12.76
C PRO A 327 -49.28 28.01 12.93
N SER A 328 -50.19 28.71 13.59
CA SER A 328 -51.59 28.40 13.90
C SER A 328 -52.54 28.52 12.69
N PRO A 329 -53.81 28.06 12.80
CA PRO A 329 -54.69 27.71 11.65
C PRO A 329 -55.73 28.78 11.29
N LEU A 330 -56.52 28.46 10.24
CA LEU A 330 -57.69 29.16 9.62
C LEU A 330 -57.29 29.93 8.35
N ASP A 331 -57.91 29.74 7.17
CA ASP A 331 -59.35 29.72 6.95
C ASP A 331 -59.78 28.90 5.69
N GLN A 332 -61.06 28.52 5.69
CA GLN A 332 -61.78 27.79 4.62
C GLN A 332 -61.99 28.63 3.35
N SER A 333 -62.04 27.96 2.18
CA SER A 333 -63.16 27.99 1.20
C SER A 333 -62.72 27.82 -0.27
N SER A 334 -63.45 26.96 -1.00
CA SER A 334 -63.75 26.95 -2.45
C SER A 334 -62.60 27.23 -3.44
N LEU A 335 -62.23 26.32 -4.36
CA LEU A 335 -63.06 25.71 -5.40
C LEU A 335 -62.34 24.50 -6.01
#